data_AF-A0A1Q4W004-F1
#
_entry.id   AF-A0A1Q4W004-F1
#
_cell.length_a   1.000
_cell.length_b   1.000
_cell.length_c   1.000
_cell.angle_alpha   90.00
_cell.angle_beta   90.00
_cell.angle_gamma   90.00
#
_symmetry.space_group_name_H-M   'P 1'
#
loop_
_entity.id
_entity.type
_entity.pdbx_description
1 polymer ?
#
loop_
_entity_poly.entity_id
_entity_poly.type
_entity_poly.pdbx_seq_one_letter_code
_entity_poly.pdbx_strand_id
1 'polypeptide(L)'
;MTATAATAAPAAVAAPTTTVAPLPAAQASAAQASATEPADPAGGFGPVSVRGTGNTVLTTAFQGFEGDPVQISVDARTSTNTDPRGTAGHFHVRHVHTDGRLVADFEGDITCLAVGGREAIATGVITKSEAPWFPGLELTGQKVALSVEDNGRRGDRMGWVWGVFGQPVSDCQGTVPFIRTTSGDFSVRG
;
A
#
# COMPACT_ATOMS: atom_id res chain seq x y z
N MET A 1 -34.50 -42.32 -2.80
CA MET A 1 -34.47 -42.01 -4.24
C MET A 1 -33.05 -41.58 -4.58
N THR A 2 -32.30 -42.49 -5.18
CA THR A 2 -30.89 -42.38 -5.54
C THR A 2 -30.77 -41.76 -6.94
N ALA A 3 -30.01 -40.69 -7.10
CA ALA A 3 -29.73 -40.08 -8.40
C ALA A 3 -28.29 -40.41 -8.82
N THR A 4 -28.20 -41.16 -9.92
CA THR A 4 -26.99 -41.68 -10.55
C THR A 4 -26.24 -40.57 -11.30
N ALA A 5 -24.94 -40.44 -11.06
CA ALA A 5 -24.05 -39.55 -11.81
C ALA A 5 -23.68 -40.18 -13.17
N ALA A 6 -23.87 -39.43 -14.26
CA ALA A 6 -23.45 -39.82 -15.61
C ALA A 6 -22.05 -39.28 -15.91
N THR A 7 -21.09 -40.19 -16.13
CA THR A 7 -19.71 -39.91 -16.50
C THR A 7 -19.62 -39.73 -18.02
N ALA A 8 -19.21 -38.55 -18.49
CA ALA A 8 -18.95 -38.30 -19.91
C ALA A 8 -17.48 -38.59 -20.24
N ALA A 9 -17.23 -39.38 -21.28
CA ALA A 9 -15.90 -39.71 -21.80
C ALA A 9 -15.33 -38.57 -22.67
N PRO A 10 -14.01 -38.31 -22.65
CA PRO A 10 -13.40 -37.31 -23.52
C PRO A 10 -13.13 -37.87 -24.93
N ALA A 11 -13.55 -37.12 -25.95
CA ALA A 11 -13.22 -37.35 -27.35
C ALA A 11 -11.79 -36.91 -27.65
N ALA A 12 -11.02 -37.79 -28.30
CA ALA A 12 -9.65 -37.55 -28.72
C ALA A 12 -9.61 -36.59 -29.93
N VAL A 13 -8.80 -35.53 -29.84
CA VAL A 13 -8.53 -34.58 -30.93
C VAL A 13 -7.23 -34.98 -31.62
N ALA A 14 -7.29 -35.23 -32.92
CA ALA A 14 -6.14 -35.53 -33.77
C ALA A 14 -5.36 -34.25 -34.11
N ALA A 15 -4.03 -34.30 -33.98
CA ALA A 15 -3.12 -33.19 -34.28
C ALA A 15 -2.67 -33.21 -35.76
N PRO A 16 -2.63 -32.08 -36.47
CA PRO A 16 -2.04 -32.00 -37.81
C PRO A 16 -0.51 -31.91 -37.75
N THR A 17 0.15 -32.72 -38.58
CA THR A 17 1.59 -32.69 -38.84
C THR A 17 1.95 -31.51 -39.75
N THR A 18 2.76 -30.58 -39.25
CA THR A 18 3.27 -29.44 -40.02
C THR A 18 4.72 -29.67 -40.43
N THR A 19 4.97 -29.62 -41.73
CA THR A 19 6.30 -29.74 -42.37
C THR A 19 7.04 -28.42 -42.24
N VAL A 20 8.22 -28.41 -41.60
CA VAL A 20 9.06 -27.22 -41.43
C VAL A 20 10.10 -27.16 -42.55
N ALA A 21 10.11 -26.07 -43.32
CA ALA A 21 11.16 -25.74 -44.30
C ALA A 21 12.34 -25.04 -43.60
N PRO A 22 13.60 -25.24 -44.03
CA PRO A 22 14.76 -24.62 -43.41
C PRO A 22 14.92 -23.14 -43.81
N LEU A 23 15.12 -22.27 -42.82
CA LEU A 23 15.48 -20.86 -42.97
C LEU A 23 17.00 -20.72 -43.22
N PRO A 24 17.45 -19.80 -44.10
CA PRO A 24 18.87 -19.50 -44.28
C PRO A 24 19.45 -18.72 -43.10
N ALA A 25 20.68 -19.06 -42.69
CA ALA A 25 21.41 -18.41 -41.62
C ALA A 25 21.83 -16.98 -42.01
N ALA A 26 21.23 -15.98 -41.36
CA ALA A 26 21.69 -14.60 -41.42
C ALA A 26 22.90 -14.41 -40.49
N GLN A 27 24.02 -13.93 -41.03
CA GLN A 27 25.21 -13.56 -40.27
C GLN A 27 24.92 -12.29 -39.45
N ALA A 28 24.84 -12.43 -38.13
CA ALA A 28 24.74 -11.30 -37.22
C ALA A 28 26.13 -10.68 -37.02
N SER A 29 26.32 -9.48 -37.58
CA SER A 29 27.43 -8.59 -37.25
C SER A 29 27.31 -8.18 -35.78
N ALA A 30 28.24 -8.63 -34.95
CA ALA A 30 28.33 -8.23 -33.54
C ALA A 30 28.74 -6.76 -33.44
N ALA A 31 27.75 -5.86 -33.48
CA ALA A 31 27.93 -4.52 -32.95
C ALA A 31 28.15 -4.66 -31.44
N GLN A 32 29.34 -4.30 -30.98
CA GLN A 32 29.64 -4.11 -29.57
C GLN A 32 28.71 -3.01 -29.04
N ALA A 33 27.56 -3.41 -28.50
CA ALA A 33 26.85 -2.58 -27.55
C ALA A 33 27.80 -2.38 -26.37
N SER A 34 28.32 -1.16 -26.22
CA SER A 34 28.82 -0.70 -24.94
C SER A 34 27.73 -1.02 -23.93
N ALA A 35 27.98 -1.99 -23.07
CA ALA A 35 27.13 -2.27 -21.93
C ALA A 35 27.11 -0.99 -21.10
N THR A 36 26.07 -0.19 -21.28
CA THR A 36 25.62 0.73 -20.26
C THR A 36 25.47 -0.12 -19.02
N GLU A 37 26.25 0.25 -18.01
CA GLU A 37 26.30 -0.29 -16.67
C GLU A 37 24.89 -0.71 -16.22
N PRO A 38 24.71 -1.91 -15.64
CA PRO A 38 23.44 -2.27 -15.03
C PRO A 38 23.05 -1.15 -14.06
N ALA A 39 21.84 -0.62 -14.20
CA ALA A 39 21.23 0.22 -13.18
C ALA A 39 21.39 -0.49 -11.83
N ASP A 40 21.86 0.28 -10.84
CA ASP A 40 22.16 -0.15 -9.48
C ASP A 40 21.18 -1.24 -9.00
N PRO A 41 21.65 -2.48 -8.70
CA PRO A 41 20.77 -3.55 -8.25
C PRO A 41 20.32 -3.24 -6.82
N ALA A 42 19.10 -2.70 -6.68
CA ALA A 42 18.50 -2.28 -5.41
C ALA A 42 19.31 -1.17 -4.71
N GLY A 43 18.82 0.06 -4.81
CA GLY A 43 19.30 1.17 -3.98
C GLY A 43 19.45 0.72 -2.54
N GLY A 44 20.65 0.93 -1.98
CA GLY A 44 21.02 0.41 -0.67
C GLY A 44 19.96 0.74 0.38
N PHE A 45 19.82 -0.11 1.40
CA PHE A 45 18.95 0.10 2.55
C PHE A 45 19.47 1.23 3.46
N GLY A 46 19.74 2.40 2.88
CA GLY A 46 20.17 3.59 3.60
C GLY A 46 19.03 4.20 4.42
N PRO A 47 19.27 5.40 4.97
CA PRO A 47 18.25 6.11 5.72
C PRO A 47 17.04 6.42 4.84
N VAL A 48 15.85 6.06 5.31
CA VAL A 48 14.59 6.34 4.62
C VAL A 48 13.65 7.13 5.51
N SER A 49 12.75 7.90 4.90
CA SER A 49 11.76 8.71 5.62
C SER A 49 10.49 8.95 4.81
N VAL A 50 9.39 9.12 5.53
CA VAL A 50 8.14 9.67 4.99
C VAL A 50 7.66 10.78 5.92
N ARG A 51 7.27 11.92 5.36
CA ARG A 51 6.71 13.04 6.13
C ARG A 51 5.62 13.73 5.34
N GLY A 52 4.51 14.06 6.00
CA GLY A 52 3.53 14.97 5.45
C GLY A 52 2.14 14.74 5.98
N THR A 53 1.20 15.44 5.34
CA THR A 53 -0.23 15.34 5.64
C THR A 53 -0.99 15.24 4.33
N GLY A 54 -1.90 14.27 4.25
CA GLY A 54 -2.82 14.09 3.15
C GLY A 54 -4.25 14.25 3.64
N ASN A 55 -5.03 15.04 2.92
CA ASN A 55 -6.47 15.16 3.14
C ASN A 55 -7.19 14.44 2.00
N THR A 56 -8.35 13.86 2.30
CA THR A 56 -9.26 13.31 1.32
C THR A 56 -10.70 13.53 1.74
N VAL A 57 -11.61 13.38 0.78
CA VAL A 57 -13.03 13.21 1.02
C VAL A 57 -13.38 11.76 0.64
N LEU A 58 -14.01 11.03 1.53
CA LEU A 58 -14.41 9.65 1.27
C LEU A 58 -15.51 9.59 0.21
N THR A 59 -15.43 8.60 -0.67
CA THR A 59 -16.39 8.38 -1.76
C THR A 59 -17.45 7.35 -1.36
N THR A 60 -18.39 7.06 -2.26
CA THR A 60 -19.40 5.99 -2.13
C THR A 60 -18.83 4.61 -1.79
N ALA A 61 -17.52 4.38 -2.02
CA ALA A 61 -16.84 3.16 -1.61
C ALA A 61 -16.82 2.95 -0.09
N PHE A 62 -17.00 4.01 0.70
CA PHE A 62 -17.03 4.01 2.17
C PHE A 62 -18.47 4.17 2.67
N GLN A 63 -19.26 3.11 2.54
CA GLN A 63 -20.66 3.12 2.93
C GLN A 63 -20.86 3.64 4.35
N GLY A 64 -21.75 4.62 4.52
CA GLY A 64 -22.02 5.29 5.80
C GLY A 64 -21.12 6.49 6.12
N PHE A 65 -20.04 6.70 5.38
CA PHE A 65 -19.08 7.80 5.57
C PHE A 65 -18.80 8.57 4.27
N GLU A 66 -19.68 8.45 3.26
CA GLU A 66 -19.54 9.19 2.02
C GLU A 66 -19.55 10.70 2.27
N GLY A 67 -18.61 11.41 1.65
CA GLY A 67 -18.45 12.86 1.81
C GLY A 67 -17.65 13.26 3.04
N ASP A 68 -17.28 12.32 3.91
CA ASP A 68 -16.56 12.64 5.13
C ASP A 68 -15.12 13.07 4.83
N PRO A 69 -14.66 14.21 5.38
CA PRO A 69 -13.25 14.57 5.35
C PRO A 69 -12.43 13.67 6.28
N VAL A 70 -11.32 13.16 5.73
CA VAL A 70 -10.29 12.42 6.47
C VAL A 70 -8.95 13.09 6.24
N GLN A 71 -8.23 13.35 7.32
CA GLN A 71 -6.86 13.84 7.33
C GLN A 71 -5.95 12.76 7.94
N ILE A 72 -4.85 12.47 7.27
CA ILE A 72 -3.82 11.55 7.75
C ILE A 72 -2.48 12.29 7.71
N SER A 73 -1.79 12.33 8.84
CA SER A 73 -0.43 12.83 8.96
C SER A 73 0.51 11.71 9.34
N VAL A 74 1.71 11.72 8.75
CA VAL A 74 2.79 10.78 9.09
C VAL A 74 4.11 11.52 9.11
N ASP A 75 4.97 11.19 10.06
CA ASP A 75 6.35 11.64 10.10
C ASP A 75 7.18 10.51 10.71
N ALA A 76 7.90 9.79 9.86
CA ALA A 76 8.68 8.63 10.24
C ALA A 76 10.00 8.57 9.49
N ARG A 77 11.00 8.01 10.16
CA ARG A 77 12.33 7.77 9.61
C ARG A 77 12.96 6.54 10.23
N THR A 78 13.86 5.91 9.49
CA THR A 78 14.73 4.84 9.99
C THR A 78 16.10 4.97 9.32
N SER A 79 17.15 4.54 10.01
CA SER A 79 18.50 4.48 9.42
C SER A 79 18.66 3.38 8.39
N THR A 80 17.81 2.36 8.48
CA THR A 80 17.82 1.19 7.60
C THR A 80 16.38 0.82 7.27
N ASN A 81 16.08 0.73 5.99
CA ASN A 81 14.77 0.34 5.50
C ASN A 81 14.30 -0.98 6.14
N THR A 82 13.02 -1.08 6.53
CA THR A 82 12.41 -2.24 7.20
C THR A 82 12.99 -2.62 8.57
N ASP A 83 13.83 -1.79 9.21
CA ASP A 83 14.31 -2.05 10.56
C ASP A 83 13.28 -1.61 11.63
N PRO A 84 12.56 -2.55 12.29
CA PRO A 84 11.58 -2.19 13.30
C PRO A 84 12.21 -1.62 14.59
N ARG A 85 13.50 -1.87 14.86
CA ARG A 85 14.19 -1.36 16.06
C ARG A 85 14.77 0.03 15.86
N GLY A 86 15.09 0.39 14.62
CA GLY A 86 15.62 1.69 14.21
C GLY A 86 14.55 2.69 13.75
N THR A 87 13.29 2.26 13.61
CA THR A 87 12.20 3.12 13.16
C THR A 87 11.72 4.02 14.31
N ALA A 88 11.63 5.32 14.02
CA ALA A 88 11.02 6.30 14.89
C ALA A 88 10.09 7.22 14.10
N GLY A 89 8.92 7.49 14.65
CA GLY A 89 7.95 8.36 14.00
C GLY A 89 6.60 8.35 14.69
N HIS A 90 5.72 9.21 14.21
CA HIS A 90 4.34 9.30 14.67
C HIS A 90 3.39 9.39 13.49
N PHE A 91 2.14 9.02 13.73
CA PHE A 91 1.04 9.27 12.83
C PHE A 91 -0.15 9.85 13.58
N HIS A 92 -1.00 10.55 12.84
CA HIS A 92 -2.26 11.08 13.33
C HIS A 92 -3.33 10.93 12.25
N VAL A 93 -4.51 10.46 12.65
CA VAL A 93 -5.67 10.33 11.78
C VAL A 93 -6.82 11.08 12.41
N ARG A 94 -7.45 11.91 11.59
CA ARG A 94 -8.65 12.65 11.96
C ARG A 94 -9.74 12.44 10.92
N HIS A 95 -10.85 11.85 11.34
CA HIS A 95 -12.04 11.61 10.53
C HIS A 95 -13.22 12.34 11.17
N VAL A 96 -13.82 13.24 10.39
CA VAL A 96 -14.99 14.03 10.79
C VAL A 96 -16.13 13.71 9.84
N HIS A 97 -17.34 13.62 10.35
CA HIS A 97 -18.52 13.42 9.51
C HIS A 97 -18.87 14.69 8.73
N THR A 98 -19.63 14.57 7.65
CA THR A 98 -20.16 15.73 6.90
C THR A 98 -20.94 16.73 7.77
N ASP A 99 -21.51 16.32 8.90
CA ASP A 99 -22.20 17.19 9.86
C ASP A 99 -21.25 17.89 10.87
N GLY A 100 -19.95 17.68 10.75
CA GLY A 100 -18.91 18.28 11.61
C GLY A 100 -18.63 17.53 12.90
N ARG A 101 -19.37 16.46 13.23
CA ARG A 101 -19.09 15.64 14.42
C ARG A 101 -17.87 14.75 14.19
N LEU A 102 -17.08 14.58 15.25
CA LEU A 102 -15.95 13.66 15.24
C LEU A 102 -16.43 12.22 15.01
N VAL A 103 -15.83 11.50 14.06
CA VAL A 103 -16.03 10.05 13.87
C VAL A 103 -14.94 9.28 14.59
N ALA A 104 -13.68 9.62 14.30
CA ALA A 104 -12.50 9.05 14.95
C ALA A 104 -11.31 10.02 14.91
N ASP A 105 -10.59 10.15 16.02
CA ASP A 105 -9.36 10.92 16.17
C ASP A 105 -8.36 10.03 16.90
N PHE A 106 -7.24 9.69 16.29
CA PHE A 106 -6.25 8.84 16.94
C PHE A 106 -4.84 9.11 16.44
N GLU A 107 -3.89 8.94 17.35
CA GLU A 107 -2.47 9.10 17.13
C GLU A 107 -1.70 7.90 17.68
N GLY A 108 -0.49 7.71 17.17
CA GLY A 108 0.33 6.58 17.57
C GLY A 108 1.77 6.67 17.10
N ASP A 109 2.56 5.72 17.57
CA ASP A 109 3.98 5.59 17.27
C ASP A 109 4.18 4.64 16.09
N ILE A 110 5.06 5.01 15.16
CA ILE A 110 5.43 4.16 14.02
C ILE A 110 6.46 3.12 14.48
N THR A 111 6.12 1.85 14.27
CA THR A 111 6.94 0.68 14.64
C THR A 111 7.64 0.02 13.45
N CYS A 112 7.23 0.34 12.22
CA CYS A 112 7.89 -0.16 11.02
C CYS A 112 7.77 0.86 9.88
N LEU A 113 8.87 1.09 9.16
CA LEU A 113 8.90 1.90 7.96
C LEU A 113 9.60 1.14 6.83
N ALA A 114 8.90 0.98 5.71
CA ALA A 114 9.47 0.52 4.46
C ALA A 114 9.33 1.60 3.38
N VAL A 115 10.37 1.86 2.60
CA VAL A 115 10.33 2.79 1.46
C VAL A 115 10.86 2.11 0.21
N GLY A 116 10.19 2.34 -0.92
CA GLY A 116 10.61 1.85 -2.23
C GLY A 116 10.26 2.86 -3.31
N GLY A 117 11.26 3.49 -3.92
CA GLY A 117 11.04 4.55 -4.90
C GLY A 117 10.26 5.72 -4.29
N ARG A 118 9.04 5.96 -4.80
CA ARG A 118 8.14 7.02 -4.30
C ARG A 118 7.10 6.52 -3.30
N GLU A 119 7.16 5.25 -2.94
CA GLU A 119 6.18 4.62 -2.05
C GLU A 119 6.76 4.42 -0.65
N ALA A 120 5.91 4.60 0.36
CA ALA A 120 6.23 4.30 1.75
C ALA A 120 5.12 3.48 2.39
N ILE A 121 5.50 2.49 3.19
CA ILE A 121 4.63 1.75 4.10
C ILE A 121 5.05 2.12 5.51
N ALA A 122 4.11 2.60 6.32
CA ALA A 122 4.32 2.90 7.73
C ALA A 122 3.31 2.12 8.57
N THR A 123 3.81 1.26 9.46
CA THR A 123 2.96 0.59 10.46
C THR A 123 3.18 1.25 11.80
N GLY A 124 2.10 1.54 12.52
CA GLY A 124 2.17 2.09 13.86
C GLY A 124 1.19 1.46 14.82
N VAL A 125 1.38 1.74 16.11
CA VAL A 125 0.50 1.33 17.21
C VAL A 125 -0.17 2.57 17.75
N ILE A 126 -1.51 2.54 17.83
CA ILE A 126 -2.30 3.65 18.38
C ILE A 126 -2.00 3.78 19.88
N THR A 127 -1.61 4.97 20.32
CA THR A 127 -1.30 5.28 21.73
C THR A 127 -2.40 6.11 22.38
N LYS A 128 -3.18 6.85 21.59
CA LYS A 128 -4.30 7.66 22.07
C LYS A 128 -5.39 7.72 21.01
N SER A 129 -6.64 7.68 21.46
CA SER A 129 -7.78 7.64 20.56
C SER A 129 -9.07 8.19 21.18
N GLU A 130 -9.94 8.71 20.32
CA GLU A 130 -11.33 9.05 20.59
C GLU A 130 -12.18 8.65 19.38
N ALA A 131 -13.21 7.83 19.57
CA ALA A 131 -14.03 7.31 18.48
C ALA A 131 -15.52 7.23 18.88
N PRO A 132 -16.21 8.37 19.02
CA PRO A 132 -17.55 8.41 19.63
C PRO A 132 -18.63 7.71 18.80
N TRP A 133 -18.37 7.45 17.52
CA TRP A 133 -19.30 6.72 16.63
C TRP A 133 -19.20 5.19 16.78
N PHE A 134 -18.16 4.69 17.45
CA PHE A 134 -17.91 3.26 17.64
C PHE A 134 -17.85 2.94 19.15
N PRO A 135 -18.98 3.01 19.86
CA PRO A 135 -18.99 2.81 21.31
C PRO A 135 -18.49 1.42 21.68
N GLY A 136 -17.56 1.35 22.63
CA GLY A 136 -16.95 0.10 23.11
C GLY A 136 -15.82 -0.44 22.23
N LEU A 137 -15.45 0.26 21.15
CA LEU A 137 -14.29 -0.09 20.34
C LEU A 137 -13.01 0.45 20.98
N GLU A 138 -12.13 -0.45 21.42
CA GLU A 138 -10.81 -0.08 21.91
C GLU A 138 -9.83 0.06 20.74
N LEU A 139 -9.45 1.29 20.43
CA LEU A 139 -8.46 1.58 19.38
C LEU A 139 -7.03 1.57 19.92
N THR A 140 -6.81 1.97 21.18
CA THR A 140 -5.48 2.02 21.79
C THR A 140 -4.85 0.63 21.81
N GLY A 141 -3.58 0.55 21.44
CA GLY A 141 -2.83 -0.70 21.29
C GLY A 141 -3.07 -1.44 19.98
N GLN A 142 -4.08 -1.05 19.18
CA GLN A 142 -4.28 -1.62 17.85
C GLN A 142 -3.26 -1.07 16.85
N LYS A 143 -2.92 -1.90 15.87
CA LYS A 143 -2.00 -1.51 14.79
C LYS A 143 -2.74 -0.85 13.64
N VAL A 144 -2.03 0.04 12.95
CA VAL A 144 -2.48 0.70 11.72
C VAL A 144 -1.39 0.55 10.68
N ALA A 145 -1.76 0.21 9.45
CA ALA A 145 -0.86 0.29 8.31
C ALA A 145 -1.29 1.43 7.41
N LEU A 146 -0.35 2.30 7.06
CA LEU A 146 -0.50 3.39 6.11
C LEU A 146 0.39 3.09 4.90
N SER A 147 -0.11 3.38 3.71
CA SER A 147 0.65 3.34 2.46
C SER A 147 0.53 4.68 1.77
N VAL A 148 1.65 5.25 1.36
CA VAL A 148 1.76 6.56 0.73
C VAL A 148 2.50 6.40 -0.59
N GLU A 149 2.03 7.08 -1.63
CA GLU A 149 2.74 7.26 -2.89
C GLU A 149 2.91 8.76 -3.12
N ASP A 150 4.15 9.24 -3.09
CA ASP A 150 4.54 10.63 -3.34
C ASP A 150 4.56 10.88 -4.86
N ASN A 151 3.58 11.63 -5.33
CA ASN A 151 3.50 12.12 -6.70
C ASN A 151 3.46 13.67 -6.71
N GLY A 152 3.92 14.28 -5.62
CA GLY A 152 3.86 15.70 -5.29
C GLY A 152 2.46 16.22 -4.96
N ARG A 153 2.39 17.48 -4.49
CA ARG A 153 1.23 18.29 -4.02
C ARG A 153 -0.15 18.11 -4.64
N ARG A 154 -0.26 17.57 -5.84
CA ARG A 154 -1.54 17.34 -6.53
C ARG A 154 -1.66 15.93 -7.08
N GLY A 155 -0.81 15.01 -6.65
CA GLY A 155 -0.67 13.67 -7.18
C GLY A 155 -0.68 12.60 -6.11
N ASP A 156 -0.35 12.96 -4.87
CA ASP A 156 -0.15 11.99 -3.80
C ASP A 156 -1.34 11.10 -3.61
N ARG A 157 -1.02 9.84 -3.33
CA ARG A 157 -2.01 8.83 -3.01
C ARG A 157 -1.72 8.23 -1.66
N MET A 158 -2.78 7.79 -1.00
CA MET A 158 -2.70 7.10 0.27
C MET A 158 -3.68 5.94 0.33
N GLY A 159 -3.35 4.97 1.17
CA GLY A 159 -4.18 3.83 1.52
C GLY A 159 -3.89 3.43 2.95
N TRP A 160 -4.80 2.66 3.54
CA TRP A 160 -4.66 2.24 4.92
C TRP A 160 -5.32 0.88 5.17
N VAL A 161 -4.89 0.25 6.26
CA VAL A 161 -5.57 -0.88 6.91
C VAL A 161 -5.63 -0.57 8.39
N TRP A 162 -6.85 -0.59 8.94
CA TRP A 162 -7.06 -0.40 10.38
C TRP A 162 -7.06 -1.76 11.06
N GLY A 163 -6.23 -1.95 12.07
CA GLY A 163 -6.10 -3.20 12.82
C GLY A 163 -7.24 -3.48 13.80
N VAL A 164 -8.44 -2.96 13.50
CA VAL A 164 -9.62 -3.01 14.36
C VAL A 164 -10.63 -4.00 13.78
N PHE A 165 -11.72 -4.28 14.50
CA PHE A 165 -12.76 -5.23 14.06
C PHE A 165 -12.25 -6.64 13.72
N GLY A 166 -11.20 -7.09 14.43
CA GLY A 166 -10.64 -8.43 14.26
C GLY A 166 -9.77 -8.60 13.02
N GLN A 167 -9.34 -7.52 12.38
CA GLN A 167 -8.38 -7.56 11.27
C GLN A 167 -6.97 -7.31 11.81
N PRO A 168 -6.09 -8.33 11.90
CA PRO A 168 -4.72 -8.12 12.36
C PRO A 168 -3.90 -7.35 11.30
N VAL A 169 -3.04 -6.45 11.76
CA VAL A 169 -2.04 -5.75 10.93
C VAL A 169 -0.65 -6.21 11.36
N SER A 170 0.13 -6.68 10.38
CA SER A 170 1.54 -7.04 10.58
C SER A 170 2.46 -5.84 10.38
N ASP A 171 3.65 -5.86 10.97
CA ASP A 171 4.65 -4.80 10.73
C ASP A 171 5.07 -4.77 9.26
N CYS A 172 5.15 -3.55 8.72
CA CYS A 172 5.44 -3.28 7.31
C CYS A 172 4.46 -3.96 6.33
N GLN A 173 3.23 -4.24 6.77
CA GLN A 173 2.12 -4.57 5.88
C GLN A 173 1.68 -3.33 5.11
N GLY A 174 1.65 -3.43 3.78
CA GLY A 174 1.15 -2.37 2.91
C GLY A 174 -0.22 -2.70 2.30
N THR A 175 -0.83 -1.68 1.70
CA THR A 175 -1.96 -1.81 0.77
C THR A 175 -1.69 -0.93 -0.44
N VAL A 176 -2.43 -1.13 -1.53
CA VAL A 176 -2.37 -0.20 -2.67
C VAL A 176 -2.76 1.20 -2.16
N PRO A 177 -2.03 2.27 -2.49
CA PRO A 177 -2.41 3.63 -2.14
C PRO A 177 -3.62 4.04 -3.00
N PHE A 178 -4.82 3.62 -2.60
CA PHE A 178 -5.99 3.59 -3.47
C PHE A 178 -6.70 4.95 -3.59
N ILE A 179 -6.54 5.86 -2.63
CA ILE A 179 -7.14 7.20 -2.63
C ILE A 179 -6.14 8.24 -3.09
N ARG A 180 -6.57 9.17 -3.94
CA ARG A 180 -5.83 10.39 -4.23
C ARG A 180 -6.13 11.46 -3.19
N THR A 181 -5.12 12.15 -2.70
CA THR A 181 -5.32 13.28 -1.80
C THR A 181 -6.03 14.43 -2.53
N THR A 182 -6.92 15.13 -1.82
CA THR A 182 -7.59 16.34 -2.30
C THR A 182 -6.76 17.58 -2.01
N SER A 183 -5.95 17.55 -0.95
CA SER A 183 -4.97 18.56 -0.58
C SER A 183 -3.93 17.99 0.37
N GLY A 184 -2.83 18.71 0.57
CA GLY A 184 -1.70 18.25 1.35
C GLY A 184 -0.52 17.86 0.46
N ASP A 185 0.52 17.35 1.09
CA ASP A 185 1.77 16.94 0.44
C ASP A 185 2.46 15.93 1.37
N PHE A 186 2.82 14.78 0.83
CA PHE A 186 3.75 13.83 1.42
C PHE A 186 5.10 13.95 0.71
N SER A 187 6.17 13.75 1.47
CA SER A 187 7.53 13.61 0.94
C SER A 187 8.06 12.25 1.34
N VAL A 188 8.34 11.40 0.35
CA VAL A 188 8.98 10.09 0.53
C VAL A 188 10.45 10.20 0.09
N ARG A 189 11.37 9.71 0.92
CA ARG A 189 12.81 9.71 0.64
C ARG A 189 13.43 8.38 1.00
N GLY A 190 14.32 7.88 0.14
CA GLY A 190 15.15 6.71 0.35
C GLY A 190 16.28 6.64 -0.67
#